data_AF-A0A944BZ44-F1
#
_entry.id   AF-A0A944BZ44-F1
#
_cell.length_a   1.000
_cell.length_b   1.000
_cell.length_c   1.000
_cell.angle_alpha   90.00
_cell.angle_beta   90.00
_cell.angle_gamma   90.00
#
_symmetry.space_group_name_H-M   'P 1'
#
loop_
_entity.id
_entity.type
_entity.pdbx_description
1 polymer ?
#
loop_
_entity_poly.entity_id
_entity_poly.type
_entity_poly.pdbx_seq_one_letter_code
_entity_poly.pdbx_strand_id
1 'polypeptide(L)'
;MVDMNMLLITFFMLCTTMLKSQTLKIALPSNSNEAMQEKNQNQAAESQAFTIILDGKEEEKDGIYSSTAANSKFYYYEGKLDPAQAATQLIEAKGIGIKGSTDTNFLTVILQKKNEKALKKISEFKKKWENHGYSNDDAQNDAGYQADATKVLAELNEAHQTPIVMIKPTSRASYSDVIALLDQMQINSIGTFQIETLSKDDSTALAVKGVQLPPAPGAKK
;
A
#
# COMPACT_ATOMS: atom_id res chain seq x y z
N MET A 1 -0.30 21.34 -49.63
CA MET A 1 -1.59 20.89 -49.04
C MET A 1 -1.53 19.41 -48.58
N VAL A 2 -0.39 18.94 -48.07
CA VAL A 2 -0.16 17.53 -47.64
C VAL A 2 0.06 17.42 -46.12
N ASP A 3 0.17 18.54 -45.41
CA ASP A 3 0.43 18.58 -43.96
C ASP A 3 -0.85 18.44 -43.11
N MET A 4 -1.97 19.03 -43.59
CA MET A 4 -3.24 19.03 -42.86
C MET A 4 -3.83 17.61 -42.70
N ASN A 5 -3.74 16.77 -43.73
CA ASN A 5 -4.30 15.41 -43.66
C ASN A 5 -3.39 14.44 -42.88
N MET A 6 -2.07 14.66 -42.87
CA MET A 6 -1.16 13.85 -42.06
C MET A 6 -1.35 14.14 -40.57
N LEU A 7 -1.50 15.42 -40.20
CA LEU A 7 -1.79 15.81 -38.83
C LEU A 7 -3.11 15.20 -38.33
N LEU A 8 -4.15 15.20 -39.17
CA LEU A 8 -5.46 14.68 -38.81
C LEU A 8 -5.47 13.16 -38.57
N ILE A 9 -4.72 12.40 -39.37
CA ILE A 9 -4.57 10.95 -39.20
C ILE A 9 -3.77 10.63 -37.93
N THR A 10 -2.70 11.37 -37.66
CA THR A 10 -1.94 11.21 -36.40
C THR A 10 -2.76 11.59 -35.17
N PHE A 11 -3.61 12.62 -35.26
CA PHE A 11 -4.51 13.02 -34.18
C PHE A 11 -5.60 11.96 -33.95
N PHE A 12 -6.18 11.38 -35.01
CA PHE A 12 -7.14 10.28 -34.89
C PHE A 12 -6.49 9.01 -34.32
N MET A 13 -5.27 8.66 -34.74
CA MET A 13 -4.51 7.56 -34.13
C MET A 13 -4.15 7.82 -32.67
N LEU A 14 -3.75 9.05 -32.30
CA LEU A 14 -3.47 9.40 -30.91
C LEU A 14 -4.74 9.35 -30.04
N CYS A 15 -5.86 9.94 -30.50
CA CYS A 15 -7.14 9.89 -29.79
C CYS A 15 -7.69 8.46 -29.64
N THR A 16 -7.49 7.59 -30.64
CA THR A 16 -7.89 6.17 -30.52
C THR A 16 -7.01 5.38 -29.54
N THR A 17 -5.72 5.75 -29.37
CA THR A 17 -4.88 5.13 -28.33
C THR A 17 -5.28 5.54 -26.91
N MET A 18 -5.76 6.77 -26.70
CA MET A 18 -6.27 7.22 -25.39
C MET A 18 -7.67 6.68 -25.06
N LEU A 19 -8.47 6.33 -26.08
CA LEU A 19 -9.77 5.66 -25.89
C LEU A 19 -9.66 4.19 -25.45
N LYS A 20 -8.48 3.58 -25.58
CA LYS A 20 -8.23 2.25 -25.02
C LYS A 20 -8.14 2.40 -23.50
N SER A 21 -9.26 2.15 -22.81
CA SER A 21 -9.33 2.11 -21.35
C SER A 21 -8.19 1.27 -20.80
N GLN A 22 -7.19 1.92 -20.21
CA GLN A 22 -6.18 1.24 -19.41
C GLN A 22 -6.83 0.98 -18.06
N THR A 23 -7.50 -0.17 -17.94
CA THR A 23 -8.05 -0.58 -16.65
C THR A 23 -6.89 -0.90 -15.72
N LEU A 24 -6.69 -0.05 -14.73
CA LEU A 24 -5.90 -0.38 -13.54
C LEU A 24 -6.63 -1.57 -12.89
N LYS A 25 -6.03 -2.76 -12.95
CA LYS A 25 -6.63 -3.98 -12.38
C LYS A 25 -6.62 -3.84 -10.86
N ILE A 26 -7.66 -3.22 -10.31
CA ILE A 26 -7.99 -3.39 -8.90
C ILE A 26 -8.46 -4.83 -8.76
N ALA A 27 -7.56 -5.72 -8.35
CA ALA A 27 -7.95 -7.04 -7.88
C ALA A 27 -8.64 -6.87 -6.53
N LEU A 28 -9.94 -6.54 -6.58
CA LEU A 28 -10.82 -6.66 -5.44
C LEU A 28 -11.20 -8.14 -5.34
N PRO A 29 -10.90 -8.85 -4.24
CA PRO A 29 -11.40 -10.21 -4.05
C PRO A 29 -12.93 -10.17 -4.01
N SER A 30 -13.59 -10.87 -4.94
CA SER A 30 -15.04 -10.98 -4.97
C SER A 30 -15.50 -11.93 -3.88
N ASN A 31 -16.24 -11.41 -2.90
CA ASN A 31 -17.00 -12.21 -1.93
C ASN A 31 -18.14 -12.93 -2.66
N SER A 32 -17.90 -14.15 -3.14
CA SER A 32 -18.98 -15.11 -3.42
C SER A 32 -18.46 -16.54 -3.49
N ASN A 33 -18.81 -17.30 -2.43
CA ASN A 33 -19.06 -18.74 -2.36
C ASN A 33 -17.86 -19.70 -2.24
N GLU A 34 -17.64 -20.28 -1.04
CA GLU A 34 -17.89 -21.70 -0.71
C GLU A 34 -17.22 -22.11 0.62
N ALA A 35 -18.08 -22.39 1.62
CA ALA A 35 -17.80 -22.55 3.05
C ALA A 35 -16.97 -23.78 3.49
N MET A 36 -16.11 -24.32 2.61
CA MET A 36 -15.17 -25.41 2.92
C MET A 36 -13.71 -25.09 2.56
N GLN A 37 -13.44 -23.96 1.88
CA GLN A 37 -12.10 -23.36 1.74
C GLN A 37 -11.84 -22.23 2.74
N GLU A 38 -12.87 -21.74 3.43
CA GLU A 38 -12.82 -20.57 4.30
C GLU A 38 -11.80 -20.68 5.43
N LYS A 39 -11.56 -21.86 6.02
CA LYS A 39 -10.62 -21.94 7.15
C LYS A 39 -9.15 -21.81 6.72
N ASN A 40 -8.79 -22.36 5.57
CA ASN A 40 -7.41 -22.28 5.06
C ASN A 40 -7.19 -20.93 4.34
N GLN A 41 -8.20 -20.46 3.61
CA GLN A 41 -8.16 -19.16 2.93
C GLN A 41 -8.23 -17.98 3.93
N ASN A 42 -9.02 -18.07 5.01
CA ASN A 42 -9.02 -17.06 6.07
C ASN A 42 -7.72 -17.08 6.89
N GLN A 43 -7.12 -18.25 7.16
CA GLN A 43 -5.82 -18.32 7.84
C GLN A 43 -4.68 -17.78 6.97
N ALA A 44 -4.68 -18.08 5.66
CA ALA A 44 -3.72 -17.53 4.72
C ALA A 44 -3.90 -16.01 4.56
N ALA A 45 -5.15 -15.53 4.45
CA ALA A 45 -5.47 -14.11 4.41
C ALA A 45 -5.06 -13.40 5.72
N GLU A 46 -5.26 -14.03 6.89
CA GLU A 46 -4.83 -13.49 8.17
C GLU A 46 -3.30 -13.43 8.28
N SER A 47 -2.58 -14.45 7.80
CA SER A 47 -1.11 -14.44 7.78
C SER A 47 -0.52 -13.39 6.84
N GLN A 48 -1.24 -13.02 5.78
CA GLN A 48 -0.83 -11.95 4.87
C GLN A 48 -1.27 -10.57 5.35
N ALA A 49 -2.29 -10.49 6.21
CA ALA A 49 -2.88 -9.24 6.64
C ALA A 49 -1.89 -8.41 7.46
N PHE A 50 -1.66 -7.19 7.00
CA PHE A 50 -0.84 -6.20 7.67
C PHE A 50 -1.63 -4.90 7.76
N THR A 51 -2.03 -4.49 8.96
CA THR A 51 -2.82 -3.27 9.12
C THR A 51 -1.93 -2.12 9.55
N ILE A 52 -2.08 -0.98 8.90
CA ILE A 52 -1.42 0.29 9.21
C ILE A 52 -2.51 1.31 9.52
N ILE A 53 -2.47 1.87 10.72
CA ILE A 53 -3.31 2.96 11.16
C ILE A 53 -2.50 4.25 11.08
N LEU A 54 -3.05 5.25 10.40
CA LEU A 54 -2.42 6.55 10.24
C LEU A 54 -3.15 7.55 11.10
N ASP A 55 -2.41 8.28 11.92
CA ASP A 55 -2.97 9.30 12.79
C ASP A 55 -2.15 10.58 12.69
N GLY A 56 -2.84 11.68 12.36
CA GLY A 56 -2.23 13.01 12.46
C GLY A 56 -2.07 13.42 13.93
N LYS A 57 -0.94 14.02 14.30
CA LYS A 57 -0.80 14.65 15.62
C LYS A 57 -1.84 15.77 15.80
N GLU A 58 -2.27 15.96 17.04
CA GLU A 58 -3.10 17.10 17.46
C GLU A 58 -2.32 18.41 17.30
N GLU A 59 -2.53 19.10 16.19
CA GLU A 59 -2.40 20.55 16.13
C GLU A 59 -3.80 21.12 15.94
N GLU A 60 -4.49 21.36 17.05
CA GLU A 60 -5.74 22.14 17.03
C GLU A 60 -5.38 23.61 16.85
N LYS A 61 -5.63 24.15 15.66
CA LYS A 61 -5.72 25.60 15.42
C LYS A 61 -7.13 25.91 14.95
N ASP A 62 -7.83 26.74 15.71
CA ASP A 62 -9.15 27.27 15.37
C ASP A 62 -10.21 26.21 15.01
N GLY A 63 -10.18 25.04 15.66
CA GLY A 63 -11.15 23.96 15.44
C GLY A 63 -10.95 23.16 14.14
N ILE A 64 -9.84 23.40 13.42
CA ILE A 64 -9.45 22.67 12.22
C ILE A 64 -8.25 21.78 12.56
N TYR A 65 -8.43 20.48 12.48
CA TYR A 65 -7.32 19.52 12.59
C TYR A 65 -6.47 19.59 11.33
N SER A 66 -5.20 20.00 11.47
CA SER A 66 -4.22 19.95 10.39
C SER A 66 -3.06 19.05 10.79
N SER A 67 -2.81 18.01 10.00
CA SER A 67 -1.60 17.21 10.10
C SER A 67 -0.61 17.65 9.03
N THR A 68 0.62 17.92 9.45
CA THR A 68 1.77 18.05 8.55
C THR A 68 2.48 16.69 8.52
N ALA A 69 2.96 16.25 7.36
CA ALA A 69 3.58 14.93 7.18
C ALA A 69 4.72 14.61 8.17
N ALA A 70 5.37 15.62 8.75
CA ALA A 70 6.41 15.46 9.77
C ALA A 70 5.89 15.06 11.16
N ASN A 71 4.60 15.27 11.43
CA ASN A 71 3.97 15.02 12.73
C ASN A 71 3.05 13.79 12.72
N SER A 72 2.91 13.11 11.59
CA SER A 72 2.01 11.97 11.47
C SER A 72 2.59 10.75 12.16
N LYS A 73 1.75 10.12 12.99
CA LYS A 73 2.06 8.87 13.68
C LYS A 73 1.48 7.71 12.89
N PHE A 74 2.25 6.63 12.88
CA PHE A 74 1.89 5.41 12.18
C PHE A 74 1.87 4.29 13.21
N TYR A 75 0.76 3.58 13.29
CA TYR A 75 0.64 2.37 14.09
C TYR A 75 0.43 1.19 13.17
N TYR A 76 0.88 0.01 13.57
CA TYR A 76 0.67 -1.18 12.77
C TYR A 76 0.51 -2.43 13.63
N TYR A 77 -0.14 -3.44 13.05
CA TYR A 77 -0.26 -4.77 13.62
C TYR A 77 -0.43 -5.82 12.51
N GLU A 78 -0.19 -7.08 12.85
CA GLU A 78 -0.27 -8.22 11.94
C GLU A 78 -1.51 -9.07 12.24
N GLY A 79 -2.14 -9.60 11.20
CA GLY A 79 -3.30 -10.47 11.33
C GLY A 79 -4.50 -9.76 11.97
N LYS A 80 -5.19 -10.49 12.86
CA LYS A 80 -6.33 -9.97 13.60
C LYS A 80 -5.90 -9.37 14.95
N LEU A 81 -6.43 -8.20 15.24
CA LEU A 81 -6.26 -7.54 16.54
C LEU A 81 -7.14 -8.22 17.59
N ASP A 82 -6.53 -8.63 18.70
CA ASP A 82 -7.25 -9.09 19.89
C ASP A 82 -7.37 -7.91 20.88
N PRO A 83 -8.59 -7.47 21.25
CA PRO A 83 -8.79 -6.39 22.22
C PRO A 83 -8.05 -6.61 23.55
N ALA A 84 -7.88 -7.86 23.99
CA ALA A 84 -7.14 -8.17 25.21
C ALA A 84 -5.62 -8.01 25.08
N GLN A 85 -5.09 -8.13 23.86
CA GLN A 85 -3.66 -8.03 23.55
C GLN A 85 -3.32 -6.76 22.75
N ALA A 86 -4.28 -5.86 22.58
CA ALA A 86 -4.14 -4.65 21.78
C ALA A 86 -2.91 -3.81 22.17
N ALA A 87 -2.58 -3.74 23.47
CA ALA A 87 -1.43 -2.98 23.98
C ALA A 87 -0.08 -3.51 23.46
N THR A 88 0.02 -4.81 23.20
CA THR A 88 1.25 -5.48 22.77
C THR A 88 1.29 -5.70 21.25
N GLN A 89 0.13 -5.96 20.63
CA GLN A 89 0.00 -6.18 19.19
C GLN A 89 0.06 -4.89 18.37
N LEU A 90 -0.50 -3.79 18.87
CA LEU A 90 -0.42 -2.49 18.21
C LEU A 90 0.92 -1.84 18.51
N ILE A 91 1.73 -1.60 17.48
CA ILE A 91 3.07 -1.02 17.61
C ILE A 91 3.07 0.35 16.96
N GLU A 92 3.64 1.35 17.64
CA GLU A 92 3.90 2.68 17.07
C GLU A 92 5.21 2.64 16.28
N ALA A 93 5.15 2.97 15.00
CA ALA A 93 6.32 3.20 14.17
C ALA A 93 6.86 4.62 14.39
N LYS A 94 8.18 4.77 14.22
CA LYS A 94 8.88 6.05 14.38
C LYS A 94 8.53 7.08 13.29
N GLY A 95 7.91 6.63 12.20
CA GLY A 95 7.52 7.43 11.05
C GLY A 95 7.76 6.71 9.72
N ILE A 96 7.62 7.46 8.62
CA ILE A 96 8.09 7.05 7.30
C ILE A 96 9.62 7.12 7.31
N GLY A 97 10.29 6.02 6.93
CA GLY A 97 11.73 5.88 7.07
C GLY A 97 12.53 6.84 6.20
N ILE A 98 13.73 7.18 6.67
CA ILE A 98 14.72 7.90 5.87
C ILE A 98 15.40 6.89 4.94
N LYS A 99 15.57 7.24 3.67
CA LYS A 99 16.26 6.40 2.67
C LYS A 99 17.62 5.95 3.20
N GLY A 100 17.84 4.63 3.27
CA GLY A 100 19.09 4.04 3.77
C GLY A 100 19.18 3.83 5.28
N SER A 101 18.13 4.17 6.03
CA SER A 101 18.03 3.84 7.47
C SER A 101 17.92 2.32 7.68
N THR A 102 18.64 1.80 8.67
CA THR A 102 18.55 0.41 9.13
C THR A 102 17.73 0.28 10.41
N ASP A 103 17.16 1.39 10.91
CA ASP A 103 16.35 1.39 12.13
C ASP A 103 15.01 0.68 11.85
N THR A 104 14.85 -0.48 12.48
CA THR A 104 13.71 -1.39 12.30
C THR A 104 12.38 -0.82 12.78
N ASN A 105 12.39 0.33 13.44
CA ASN A 105 11.18 1.00 13.92
C ASN A 105 10.57 1.93 12.86
N PHE A 106 11.26 2.18 11.73
CA PHE A 106 10.68 2.92 10.61
C PHE A 106 9.82 2.04 9.72
N LEU A 107 8.71 2.61 9.24
CA LEU A 107 7.73 1.87 8.43
C LEU A 107 8.35 1.29 7.16
N THR A 108 9.29 2.01 6.54
CA THR A 108 10.03 1.53 5.36
C THR A 108 10.75 0.20 5.64
N VAL A 109 11.48 0.10 6.76
CA VAL A 109 12.23 -1.12 7.10
C VAL A 109 11.29 -2.26 7.50
N ILE A 110 10.18 -1.92 8.15
CA ILE A 110 9.12 -2.89 8.50
C ILE A 110 8.52 -3.50 7.22
N LEU A 111 8.13 -2.67 6.25
CA LEU A 111 7.59 -3.11 4.96
C LEU A 111 8.61 -3.92 4.15
N GLN A 112 9.89 -3.53 4.17
CA GLN A 112 10.98 -4.29 3.54
C GLN A 112 11.10 -5.69 4.13
N LYS A 113 11.11 -5.79 5.47
CA LYS A 113 11.20 -7.07 6.16
C LYS A 113 9.99 -7.96 5.86
N LYS A 114 8.80 -7.37 5.72
CA LYS A 114 7.58 -8.11 5.38
C LYS A 114 7.56 -8.63 3.96
N ASN A 115 8.08 -7.86 3.01
CA ASN A 115 8.09 -8.25 1.61
C ASN A 115 9.47 -8.69 1.11
N GLU A 116 10.33 -9.19 2.00
CA GLU A 116 11.73 -9.49 1.70
C GLU A 116 11.90 -10.48 0.54
N LYS A 117 11.01 -11.48 0.44
CA LYS A 117 11.04 -12.50 -0.62
C LYS A 117 10.82 -11.87 -2.00
N ALA A 118 9.81 -11.02 -2.13
CA ALA A 118 9.54 -10.31 -3.37
C ALA A 118 10.69 -9.36 -3.71
N LEU A 119 11.18 -8.60 -2.73
CA LEU A 119 12.28 -7.65 -2.93
C LEU A 119 13.58 -8.33 -3.40
N LYS A 120 13.90 -9.52 -2.87
CA LYS A 120 15.04 -10.31 -3.37
C LYS A 120 14.89 -10.62 -4.86
N LYS A 121 13.73 -11.14 -5.28
CA LYS A 121 13.46 -11.45 -6.69
C LYS A 121 13.48 -10.22 -7.59
N ILE A 122 12.85 -9.13 -7.16
CA ILE A 122 12.87 -7.86 -7.88
C ILE A 122 14.30 -7.31 -7.99
N SER A 123 15.13 -7.46 -6.95
CA SER A 123 16.53 -7.03 -7.00
C SER A 123 17.38 -7.83 -7.99
N GLU A 124 17.09 -9.13 -8.16
CA GLU A 124 17.73 -9.98 -9.16
C GLU A 124 17.36 -9.51 -10.58
N PHE A 125 16.08 -9.27 -10.85
CA PHE A 125 15.61 -8.75 -12.12
C PHE A 125 16.14 -7.34 -12.41
N LYS A 126 16.24 -6.51 -11.38
CA LYS A 126 16.81 -5.17 -11.51
C LYS A 126 18.28 -5.22 -11.93
N LYS A 127 19.08 -6.11 -11.34
CA LYS A 127 20.48 -6.32 -11.79
C LYS A 127 20.55 -6.84 -13.21
N LYS A 128 19.65 -7.74 -13.60
CA LYS A 128 19.57 -8.23 -14.98
C LYS A 128 19.24 -7.09 -15.95
N TRP A 129 18.29 -6.23 -15.58
CA TRP A 129 17.91 -5.04 -16.33
C TRP A 129 19.06 -4.03 -16.46
N GLU A 130 19.76 -3.71 -15.36
CA GLU A 130 20.93 -2.83 -15.34
C GLU A 130 22.06 -3.30 -16.28
N ASN A 131 22.17 -4.62 -16.47
CA ASN A 131 23.16 -5.23 -17.36
C ASN A 131 22.65 -5.47 -18.78
N HIS A 132 21.52 -4.86 -19.18
CA HIS A 132 20.85 -5.09 -20.48
C HIS A 132 20.57 -6.58 -20.77
N GLY A 133 20.31 -7.37 -19.73
CA GLY A 133 20.15 -8.82 -19.81
C GLY A 133 18.83 -9.28 -20.44
N TYR A 134 17.93 -8.36 -20.79
CA TYR A 134 16.71 -8.66 -21.54
C TYR A 134 16.83 -8.27 -23.02
N SER A 135 17.42 -7.11 -23.29
CA SER A 135 17.68 -6.61 -24.64
C SER A 135 18.73 -5.50 -24.60
N ASN A 136 19.43 -5.30 -25.71
CA ASN A 136 20.29 -4.14 -25.92
C ASN A 136 19.48 -2.87 -26.27
N ASP A 137 18.20 -3.02 -26.62
CA ASP A 137 17.26 -1.91 -26.80
C ASP A 137 16.60 -1.57 -25.46
N ASP A 138 16.70 -0.30 -25.03
CA ASP A 138 16.24 0.16 -23.72
C ASP A 138 14.74 -0.10 -23.50
N ALA A 139 13.90 0.16 -24.50
CA ALA A 139 12.45 -0.02 -24.37
C ALA A 139 12.08 -1.50 -24.23
N GLN A 140 12.74 -2.38 -24.98
CA GLN A 140 12.57 -3.83 -24.84
C GLN A 140 13.15 -4.36 -23.52
N ASN A 141 14.26 -3.77 -23.05
CA ASN A 141 14.88 -4.14 -21.79
C ASN A 141 13.95 -3.81 -20.61
N ASP A 142 13.37 -2.60 -20.62
CA ASP A 142 12.35 -2.16 -19.68
C ASP A 142 11.13 -3.09 -19.70
N ALA A 143 10.59 -3.38 -20.89
CA ALA A 143 9.43 -4.26 -21.02
C ALA A 143 9.69 -5.67 -20.47
N GLY A 144 10.88 -6.23 -20.72
CA GLY A 144 11.29 -7.53 -20.18
C GLY A 144 11.37 -7.55 -18.66
N TYR A 145 11.96 -6.51 -18.06
CA TYR A 145 12.01 -6.35 -16.61
C TYR A 145 10.60 -6.26 -16.00
N GLN A 146 9.73 -5.42 -16.57
CA GLN A 146 8.37 -5.24 -16.05
C GLN A 146 7.53 -6.51 -16.17
N ALA A 147 7.71 -7.28 -17.25
CA ALA A 147 7.02 -8.56 -17.44
C ALA A 147 7.41 -9.59 -16.38
N ASP A 148 8.72 -9.78 -16.15
CA ASP A 148 9.23 -10.71 -15.13
C ASP A 148 8.84 -10.25 -13.72
N ALA A 149 8.96 -8.95 -13.42
CA ALA A 149 8.58 -8.37 -12.14
C ALA A 149 7.08 -8.57 -11.85
N THR A 150 6.22 -8.30 -12.84
CA THR A 150 4.77 -8.49 -12.69
C THR A 150 4.42 -9.96 -12.48
N LYS A 151 5.06 -10.85 -13.24
CA LYS A 151 4.83 -12.29 -13.15
C LYS A 151 5.21 -12.83 -11.78
N VAL A 152 6.41 -12.51 -11.27
CA VAL A 152 6.85 -13.02 -9.97
C VAL A 152 5.99 -12.49 -8.83
N LEU A 153 5.52 -11.24 -8.91
CA LEU A 153 4.63 -10.67 -7.89
C LEU A 153 3.28 -11.37 -7.88
N ALA A 154 2.73 -11.74 -9.05
CA ALA A 154 1.51 -12.52 -9.14
C ALA A 154 1.70 -13.93 -8.53
N GLU A 155 2.77 -14.64 -8.90
CA GLU A 155 3.09 -15.97 -8.37
C GLU A 155 3.28 -15.95 -6.84
N LEU A 156 3.98 -14.95 -6.31
CA LEU A 156 4.18 -14.81 -4.87
C LEU A 156 2.88 -14.47 -4.13
N ASN A 157 1.98 -13.72 -4.76
CA ASN A 157 0.68 -13.42 -4.19
C ASN A 157 -0.22 -14.65 -4.13
N GLU A 158 -0.29 -15.43 -5.22
CA GLU A 158 -1.00 -16.72 -5.25
C GLU A 158 -0.43 -17.72 -4.24
N ALA A 159 0.88 -17.69 -4.01
CA ALA A 159 1.54 -18.51 -2.99
C ALA A 159 1.37 -17.97 -1.55
N HIS A 160 0.58 -16.92 -1.34
CA HIS A 160 0.37 -16.25 -0.06
C HIS A 160 1.65 -15.69 0.60
N GLN A 161 2.63 -15.26 -0.20
CA GLN A 161 3.95 -14.82 0.27
C GLN A 161 4.16 -13.31 0.23
N THR A 162 3.19 -12.55 -0.28
CA THR A 162 3.18 -11.09 -0.26
C THR A 162 2.17 -10.58 0.77
N PRO A 163 2.46 -9.48 1.49
CA PRO A 163 1.52 -8.92 2.44
C PRO A 163 0.32 -8.25 1.73
N ILE A 164 -0.84 -8.32 2.37
CA ILE A 164 -2.05 -7.55 2.01
C ILE A 164 -2.18 -6.44 3.05
N VAL A 165 -2.03 -5.19 2.62
CA VAL A 165 -1.97 -4.06 3.54
C VAL A 165 -3.33 -3.39 3.70
N MET A 166 -3.85 -3.35 4.92
CA MET A 166 -5.02 -2.56 5.26
C MET A 166 -4.59 -1.19 5.79
N ILE A 167 -5.07 -0.11 5.16
CA ILE A 167 -4.75 1.27 5.48
C ILE A 167 -5.97 1.88 6.16
N LYS A 168 -5.83 2.24 7.43
CA LYS A 168 -6.91 2.80 8.25
C LYS A 168 -6.55 4.21 8.72
N PRO A 169 -6.84 5.25 7.92
CA PRO A 169 -6.61 6.63 8.36
C PRO A 169 -7.64 7.04 9.42
N THR A 170 -7.18 7.74 10.47
CA THR A 170 -8.06 8.47 11.38
C THR A 170 -8.57 9.75 10.71
N SER A 171 -9.57 10.40 11.29
CA SER A 171 -10.05 11.71 10.80
C SER A 171 -9.00 12.83 10.89
N ARG A 172 -7.87 12.60 11.57
CA ARG A 172 -6.75 13.53 11.66
C ARG A 172 -5.66 13.27 10.63
N ALA A 173 -5.65 12.09 10.00
CA ALA A 173 -4.67 11.77 8.98
C ALA A 173 -4.91 12.63 7.72
N SER A 174 -3.84 13.23 7.18
CA SER A 174 -3.95 14.00 5.95
C SER A 174 -3.91 13.08 4.74
N TYR A 175 -4.43 13.57 3.61
CA TYR A 175 -4.26 12.91 2.32
C TYR A 175 -2.77 12.72 1.98
N SER A 176 -1.92 13.69 2.34
CA SER A 176 -0.48 13.62 2.10
C SER A 176 0.16 12.41 2.81
N ASP A 177 -0.31 12.06 4.00
CA ASP A 177 0.22 10.93 4.77
C ASP A 177 -0.13 9.60 4.11
N VAL A 178 -1.36 9.47 3.62
CA VAL A 178 -1.82 8.28 2.90
C VAL A 178 -1.01 8.11 1.61
N ILE A 179 -0.80 9.19 0.85
CA ILE A 179 0.01 9.14 -0.37
C ILE A 179 1.46 8.78 -0.06
N ALA A 180 2.05 9.38 0.97
CA ALA A 180 3.40 9.05 1.39
C ALA A 180 3.54 7.58 1.78
N LEU A 181 2.53 7.00 2.45
CA LEU A 181 2.49 5.57 2.73
C LEU A 181 2.39 4.72 1.45
N LEU A 182 1.51 5.08 0.52
CA LEU A 182 1.34 4.35 -0.74
C LEU A 182 2.64 4.35 -1.56
N ASP A 183 3.38 5.45 -1.59
CA ASP A 183 4.71 5.53 -2.20
C ASP A 183 5.69 4.54 -1.53
N GLN A 184 5.71 4.48 -0.20
CA GLN A 184 6.52 3.49 0.52
C GLN A 184 6.12 2.05 0.18
N MET A 185 4.84 1.77 -0.01
CA MET A 185 4.37 0.44 -0.40
C MET A 185 4.82 0.08 -1.81
N GLN A 186 4.71 1.03 -2.75
CA GLN A 186 5.18 0.84 -4.13
C GLN A 186 6.68 0.58 -4.18
N ILE A 187 7.49 1.37 -3.46
CA ILE A 187 8.95 1.17 -3.34
C ILE A 187 9.26 -0.23 -2.80
N ASN A 188 8.45 -0.72 -1.86
CA ASN A 188 8.63 -2.04 -1.25
C ASN A 188 7.94 -3.17 -2.03
N SER A 189 7.50 -2.93 -3.27
CA SER A 189 6.84 -3.92 -4.15
C SER A 189 5.58 -4.56 -3.53
N ILE A 190 4.87 -3.80 -2.71
CA ILE A 190 3.59 -4.21 -2.12
C ILE A 190 2.48 -3.63 -2.98
N GLY A 191 1.82 -4.49 -3.76
CA GLY A 191 0.78 -4.08 -4.72
C GLY A 191 -0.65 -4.26 -4.22
N THR A 192 -0.87 -5.03 -3.16
CA THR A 192 -2.21 -5.36 -2.66
C THR A 192 -2.52 -4.60 -1.39
N PHE A 193 -3.51 -3.72 -1.47
CA PHE A 193 -3.93 -2.91 -0.34
C PHE A 193 -5.42 -2.58 -0.37
N GLN A 194 -5.95 -2.24 0.80
CA GLN A 194 -7.32 -1.79 0.97
C GLN A 194 -7.34 -0.61 1.94
N ILE A 195 -8.08 0.45 1.60
CA ILE A 195 -8.33 1.56 2.51
C ILE A 195 -9.68 1.32 3.18
N GLU A 196 -9.71 1.33 4.51
CA GLU A 196 -10.91 1.08 5.30
C GLU A 196 -11.04 2.12 6.41
N THR A 197 -12.27 2.36 6.88
CA THR A 197 -12.48 3.16 8.09
C THR A 197 -12.05 2.40 9.33
N LEU A 198 -11.66 3.16 10.36
CA LEU A 198 -11.24 2.60 11.64
C LEU A 198 -12.37 1.78 12.29
N SER A 199 -12.07 0.57 12.76
CA SER A 199 -13.04 -0.24 13.51
C SER A 199 -13.10 0.18 14.98
N LYS A 200 -14.09 -0.35 15.71
CA LYS A 200 -14.22 -0.13 17.15
C LYS A 200 -13.04 -0.71 17.94
N ASP A 201 -12.54 -1.87 17.51
CA ASP A 201 -11.41 -2.54 18.16
C ASP A 201 -10.12 -1.73 17.94
N ASP A 202 -9.92 -1.23 16.71
CA ASP A 202 -8.78 -0.34 16.39
C ASP A 202 -8.80 0.94 17.22
N SER A 203 -9.99 1.56 17.35
CA SER A 203 -10.19 2.77 18.16
C SER A 203 -9.88 2.52 19.64
N THR A 204 -10.27 1.34 20.14
CA THR A 204 -10.02 0.94 21.53
C THR A 204 -8.53 0.69 21.76
N ALA A 205 -7.86 0.03 20.82
CA ALA A 205 -6.41 -0.23 20.86
C ALA A 205 -5.59 1.06 20.84
N LEU A 206 -5.99 2.04 20.02
CA LEU A 206 -5.42 3.38 20.01
C LEU A 206 -5.61 4.09 21.35
N ALA A 207 -6.79 4.00 21.95
CA ALA A 207 -7.05 4.59 23.27
C ALA A 207 -6.15 3.99 24.37
N VAL A 208 -5.88 2.68 24.32
CA VAL A 208 -4.92 2.03 25.23
C VAL A 208 -3.49 2.57 25.06
N LYS A 209 -3.12 3.02 23.86
CA LYS A 209 -1.85 3.72 23.59
C LYS A 209 -1.88 5.21 23.94
N GLY A 210 -2.97 5.70 24.52
CA GLY A 210 -3.14 7.10 24.91
C GLY A 210 -3.56 8.02 23.77
N VAL A 211 -3.99 7.48 22.62
CA VAL A 211 -4.48 8.26 21.49
C VAL A 211 -5.97 8.50 21.67
N GLN A 212 -6.36 9.74 21.98
CA GLN A 212 -7.76 10.15 21.98
C GLN A 212 -8.15 10.58 20.57
N LEU A 213 -9.17 9.92 20.02
CA LEU A 213 -9.72 10.25 18.71
C LEU A 213 -10.81 11.31 18.87
N PRO A 214 -10.92 12.25 17.92
CA PRO A 214 -12.00 13.23 17.95
C PRO A 214 -13.37 12.52 17.84
N PRO A 215 -14.43 13.10 18.42
CA PRO A 215 -15.77 12.53 18.34
C PRO A 215 -16.18 12.35 16.87
N ALA A 216 -16.77 11.19 16.56
CA ALA A 216 -17.19 10.87 15.20
C ALA A 216 -18.11 11.98 14.64
N PRO A 217 -17.89 12.45 13.40
CA PRO A 217 -18.72 13.48 12.78
C PRO A 217 -20.14 12.93 12.59
N GLY A 218 -21.05 13.27 13.51
CA GLY A 218 -22.43 12.79 13.51
C GLY A 218 -23.03 12.48 14.87
N ALA A 219 -22.24 12.36 15.94
CA ALA A 219 -22.77 12.24 17.31
C ALA A 219 -23.23 13.61 17.84
N LYS A 220 -24.23 14.22 17.20
CA LYS A 220 -25.00 15.29 17.85
C LYS A 220 -25.86 14.64 18.93
N LYS A 221 -25.63 15.04 20.18
CA LYS A 221 -26.56 14.79 21.29
C LYS A 221 -27.91 15.44 21.01
#